data_AF-A0A6P1ZQ26-F1
#
_entry.id   AF-A0A6P1ZQ26-F1
#
_cell.length_a   1.000
_cell.length_b   1.000
_cell.length_c   1.000
_cell.angle_alpha   90.00
_cell.angle_beta   90.00
_cell.angle_gamma   90.00
#
_symmetry.space_group_name_H-M   'P 1'
#
loop_
_entity.id
_entity.type
_entity.pdbx_description
1 polymer ?
#
loop_
_entity_poly.entity_id
_entity_poly.type
_entity_poly.pdbx_seq_one_letter_code
_entity_poly.pdbx_strand_id
1 'polypeptide(L)'
;MLDRINDIAWQAHQGSVAAIIQLLNEKLANSGVRTRAIFADGVLQLLCEAAREEQLDQSSLVEQIQQILNSITPRNIRRVNINSRIVREQQLLWLTEIYREHQLLWSQEITLTQPHIFTQLIADLKETRTQVKINLPKTKFSRSSVITKNSSKKRILAATGLCSLLLLAWVVYAQLGDKLTNFVQLNITNSSVTANSDDSKAESLPRAANYSISAPTEEPFSDAVRIANQASAAGKIATKPTEWLELAAQWQRASDLMGMVPPNHNRYQEAKIRTQLYQKYSEVAQEEARKSSI
;
A
#
# COMPACT_ATOMS: atom_id res chain seq x y z
N MET A 1 10.73 17.28 21.75
CA MET A 1 10.20 17.43 20.37
C MET A 1 11.25 17.05 19.33
N LEU A 2 12.52 17.46 19.52
CA LEU A 2 13.66 17.09 18.65
C LEU A 2 13.86 15.56 18.51
N ASP A 3 13.74 14.78 19.58
CA ASP A 3 13.89 13.31 19.51
C ASP A 3 12.89 12.67 18.54
N ARG A 4 11.62 13.11 18.57
CA ARG A 4 10.57 12.59 17.70
C ARG A 4 10.84 12.90 16.22
N ILE A 5 11.38 14.08 15.91
CA ILE A 5 11.73 14.47 14.53
C ILE A 5 12.90 13.61 14.04
N ASN A 6 13.89 13.38 14.91
CA ASN A 6 15.02 12.52 14.58
C ASN A 6 14.58 11.08 14.34
N ASP A 7 13.62 10.58 15.13
CA ASP A 7 13.00 9.26 14.94
C ASP A 7 12.26 9.17 13.61
N ILE A 8 11.50 10.20 13.22
CA ILE A 8 10.76 10.24 11.94
C ILE A 8 11.73 10.28 10.76
N ALA A 9 12.78 11.11 10.82
CA ALA A 9 13.80 11.18 9.78
C ALA A 9 14.52 9.82 9.62
N TRP A 10 14.82 9.16 10.73
CA TRP A 10 15.39 7.81 10.71
C TRP A 10 14.43 6.78 10.11
N GLN A 11 13.16 6.79 10.48
CA GLN A 11 12.13 5.91 9.91
C GLN A 11 11.95 6.15 8.40
N ALA A 12 11.96 7.41 7.97
CA ALA A 12 11.88 7.78 6.56
C ALA A 12 13.12 7.27 5.79
N HIS A 13 14.31 7.37 6.38
CA HIS A 13 15.53 6.78 5.83
C HIS A 13 15.44 5.25 5.72
N GLN A 14 14.76 4.55 6.63
CA GLN A 14 14.52 3.10 6.51
C GLN A 14 13.49 2.73 5.41
N GLY A 15 12.90 3.71 4.72
CA GLY A 15 11.90 3.49 3.68
C GLY A 15 10.46 3.42 4.20
N SER A 16 10.20 3.86 5.44
CA SER A 16 8.83 3.95 5.96
C SER A 16 8.04 5.00 5.17
N VAL A 17 7.10 4.53 4.36
CA VAL A 17 6.24 5.38 3.50
C VAL A 17 5.49 6.42 4.34
N ALA A 18 4.97 6.03 5.51
CA ALA A 18 4.25 6.95 6.39
C ALA A 18 5.15 8.09 6.90
N ALA A 19 6.40 7.78 7.28
CA ALA A 19 7.36 8.78 7.74
C ALA A 19 7.83 9.69 6.59
N ILE A 20 8.00 9.15 5.39
CA ILE A 20 8.31 9.93 4.18
C ILE A 20 7.17 10.92 3.87
N ILE A 21 5.91 10.47 3.90
CA ILE A 21 4.74 11.34 3.70
C ILE A 21 4.71 12.43 4.76
N GLN A 22 4.96 12.09 6.03
CA GLN A 22 4.96 13.06 7.11
C GLN A 22 6.01 14.15 6.89
N LEU A 23 7.23 13.77 6.53
CA LEU A 23 8.32 14.71 6.30
C LEU A 23 8.10 15.55 5.03
N LEU A 24 7.53 14.97 3.97
CA LEU A 24 7.13 15.71 2.77
C LEU A 24 6.05 16.75 3.10
N ASN A 25 5.00 16.36 3.83
CA ASN A 25 3.93 17.28 4.23
C ASN A 25 4.43 18.41 5.11
N GLU A 26 5.35 18.13 6.03
CA GLU A 26 5.97 19.16 6.87
C GLU A 26 6.73 20.17 6.02
N LYS A 27 7.57 19.71 5.09
CA LYS A 27 8.39 20.58 4.25
C LYS A 27 7.62 21.32 3.16
N LEU A 28 6.52 20.75 2.67
CA LEU A 28 5.67 21.33 1.63
C LEU A 28 4.48 22.12 2.19
N ALA A 29 4.32 22.19 3.51
CA ALA A 29 3.22 22.90 4.17
C ALA A 29 3.14 24.38 3.78
N ASN A 30 4.30 25.05 3.67
CA ASN A 30 4.37 26.47 3.30
C ASN A 30 3.90 26.73 1.86
N SER A 31 4.05 25.72 0.98
CA SER A 31 3.55 25.75 -0.40
C SER A 31 2.06 25.41 -0.48
N GLY A 32 1.44 25.00 0.64
CA GLY A 32 0.04 24.57 0.71
C GLY A 32 -0.23 23.25 -0.01
N VAL A 33 0.82 22.43 -0.21
CA VAL A 33 0.72 21.14 -0.89
C VAL A 33 0.62 20.03 0.14
N ARG A 34 -0.41 19.20 0.01
CA ARG A 34 -0.56 17.95 0.75
C ARG A 34 -0.11 16.79 -0.11
N THR A 35 0.56 15.83 0.49
CA THR A 35 1.06 14.61 -0.16
C THR A 35 0.39 13.36 0.40
N ARG A 36 0.18 12.40 -0.49
CA ARG A 36 -0.20 11.01 -0.19
C ARG A 36 0.72 10.10 -0.97
N ALA A 37 1.07 8.94 -0.42
CA ALA A 37 1.92 8.00 -1.14
C ALA A 37 1.55 6.55 -0.84
N ILE A 38 1.88 5.68 -1.79
CA ILE A 38 1.99 4.24 -1.61
C ILE A 38 3.29 3.76 -2.26
N PHE A 39 3.78 2.62 -1.82
CA PHE A 39 4.87 1.93 -2.48
C PHE A 39 4.31 0.68 -3.17
N ALA A 40 4.37 0.65 -4.49
CA ALA A 40 3.86 -0.44 -5.33
C ALA A 40 4.82 -0.68 -6.51
N ASP A 41 5.03 -1.95 -6.87
CA ASP A 41 5.85 -2.34 -8.02
C ASP A 41 7.28 -1.75 -8.04
N GLY A 42 7.86 -1.53 -6.85
CA GLY A 42 9.19 -0.94 -6.69
C GLY A 42 9.25 0.57 -6.94
N VAL A 43 8.10 1.22 -7.07
CA VAL A 43 7.97 2.67 -7.30
C VAL A 43 7.17 3.29 -6.15
N LEU A 44 7.65 4.41 -5.63
CA LEU A 44 6.87 5.24 -4.71
C LEU A 44 5.91 6.09 -5.54
N GLN A 45 4.63 5.74 -5.54
CA GLN A 45 3.57 6.52 -6.18
C GLN A 45 3.18 7.65 -5.24
N LEU A 46 3.56 8.88 -5.58
CA LEU A 46 3.30 10.09 -4.82
C LEU A 46 2.18 10.90 -5.51
N LEU A 47 1.24 11.38 -4.71
CA LEU A 47 0.15 12.26 -5.12
C LEU A 47 0.23 13.57 -4.35
N CYS A 48 0.42 14.66 -5.06
CA CYS A 48 0.44 16.03 -4.56
C CYS A 48 -0.90 16.70 -4.83
N GLU A 49 -1.49 17.26 -3.77
CA GLU A 49 -2.79 17.93 -3.81
C GLU A 49 -2.66 19.35 -3.27
N ALA A 50 -3.18 20.34 -3.99
CA ALA A 50 -3.29 21.73 -3.50
C ALA A 50 -4.62 22.36 -3.91
N ALA A 51 -4.97 23.51 -3.30
CA ALA A 51 -6.21 24.21 -3.60
C ALA A 51 -6.18 24.94 -4.95
N ARG A 52 -5.01 25.44 -5.36
CA ARG A 52 -4.82 26.19 -6.60
C ARG A 52 -3.74 25.56 -7.48
N GLU A 53 -3.88 25.73 -8.79
CA GLU A 53 -2.96 25.18 -9.79
C GLU A 53 -1.57 25.81 -9.69
N GLU A 54 -1.49 27.10 -9.34
CA GLU A 54 -0.20 27.79 -9.18
C GLU A 54 0.68 27.18 -8.07
N GLN A 55 0.07 26.45 -7.12
CA GLN A 55 0.79 25.77 -6.04
C GLN A 55 1.37 24.41 -6.49
N LEU A 56 0.97 23.92 -7.67
CA LEU A 56 1.35 22.62 -8.23
C LEU A 56 2.19 22.77 -9.49
N ASP A 57 2.95 23.87 -9.61
CA ASP A 57 3.91 24.05 -10.69
C ASP A 57 4.87 22.85 -10.78
N GLN A 58 4.91 22.21 -11.95
CA GLN A 58 5.61 20.94 -12.13
C GLN A 58 7.10 21.06 -11.85
N SER A 59 7.75 22.07 -12.42
CA SER A 59 9.21 22.21 -12.33
C SER A 59 9.66 22.47 -10.89
N SER A 60 9.02 23.45 -10.24
CA SER A 60 9.31 23.83 -8.86
C SER A 60 9.02 22.70 -7.87
N LEU A 61 7.88 22.01 -8.02
CA LEU A 61 7.47 20.97 -7.08
C LEU A 61 8.32 19.71 -7.22
N VAL A 62 8.63 19.28 -8.45
CA VAL A 62 9.49 18.12 -8.70
C VAL A 62 10.89 18.37 -8.12
N GLU A 63 11.46 19.56 -8.32
CA GLU A 63 12.77 19.91 -7.76
C GLU A 63 12.76 19.87 -6.23
N GLN A 64 11.76 20.49 -5.59
CA GLN A 64 11.64 20.48 -4.12
C GLN A 64 11.51 19.05 -3.58
N ILE A 65 10.63 18.23 -4.17
CA ILE A 65 10.43 16.85 -3.74
C ILE A 65 11.72 16.04 -3.91
N GLN A 66 12.43 16.23 -5.03
CA GLN A 66 13.70 15.56 -5.28
C GLN A 66 14.75 15.96 -4.23
N GLN A 67 14.89 17.24 -3.92
CA GLN A 67 15.80 17.72 -2.87
C GLN A 67 15.45 17.11 -1.50
N ILE A 68 14.17 17.04 -1.15
CA ILE A 68 13.70 16.45 0.11
C ILE A 68 14.04 14.95 0.15
N LEU A 69 13.67 14.18 -0.87
CA LEU A 69 13.92 12.74 -0.90
C LEU A 69 15.41 12.41 -0.98
N ASN A 70 16.21 13.23 -1.66
CA ASN A 70 17.67 13.11 -1.65
C ASN A 70 18.26 13.40 -0.26
N SER A 71 17.70 14.35 0.50
CA SER A 71 18.14 14.60 1.88
C SER A 71 17.82 13.44 2.83
N ILE A 72 16.72 12.72 2.59
CA ILE A 72 16.28 11.57 3.39
C ILE A 72 17.05 10.29 3.00
N THR A 73 17.36 10.14 1.71
CA THR A 73 17.96 8.94 1.12
C THR A 73 17.27 7.63 1.55
N PRO A 74 15.95 7.48 1.28
CA PRO A 74 15.19 6.34 1.73
C PRO A 74 15.74 5.02 1.15
N ARG A 75 15.98 4.05 2.03
CA ARG A 75 16.41 2.69 1.65
C ARG A 75 15.29 1.99 0.89
N ASN A 76 15.67 1.19 -0.10
CA ASN A 76 14.78 0.37 -0.92
C ASN A 76 13.76 1.14 -1.79
N ILE A 77 13.87 2.46 -1.89
CA ILE A 77 13.07 3.29 -2.79
C ILE A 77 14.02 3.98 -3.77
N ARG A 78 13.91 3.63 -5.06
CA ARG A 78 14.79 4.18 -6.12
C ARG A 78 14.04 5.01 -7.14
N ARG A 79 12.78 4.67 -7.37
CA ARG A 79 11.90 5.28 -8.36
C ARG A 79 10.73 5.92 -7.64
N VAL A 80 10.39 7.13 -8.03
CA VAL A 80 9.29 7.89 -7.46
C VAL A 80 8.49 8.44 -8.62
N ASN A 81 7.21 8.11 -8.68
CA ASN A 81 6.30 8.70 -9.64
C ASN A 81 5.48 9.78 -8.94
N ILE A 82 5.62 11.02 -9.38
CA ILE A 82 4.98 12.19 -8.78
C ILE A 82 3.81 12.58 -9.66
N ASN A 83 2.62 12.62 -9.06
CA ASN A 83 1.38 12.99 -9.72
C ASN A 83 0.78 14.19 -9.00
N SER A 84 0.12 15.09 -9.72
CA SER A 84 -0.48 16.29 -9.13
C SER A 84 -1.98 16.40 -9.46
N ARG A 85 -2.76 16.98 -8.54
CA ARG A 85 -4.17 17.32 -8.77
C ARG A 85 -4.66 18.42 -7.82
N ILE A 86 -5.76 19.08 -8.18
CA ILE A 86 -6.47 19.98 -7.26
C ILE A 86 -7.18 19.18 -6.16
N VAL A 87 -7.14 19.67 -4.91
CA VAL A 87 -7.82 19.10 -3.75
C VAL A 87 -9.33 19.04 -3.99
N ARG A 88 -9.94 17.88 -3.73
CA ARG A 88 -11.39 17.69 -3.71
C ARG A 88 -11.82 17.19 -2.32
N GLU A 89 -12.88 17.76 -1.76
CA GLU A 89 -13.35 17.45 -0.39
C GLU A 89 -13.83 16.01 -0.22
N GLN A 90 -14.32 15.36 -1.28
CA GLN A 90 -14.72 13.96 -1.27
C GLN A 90 -13.81 13.12 -2.17
N GLN A 91 -12.98 12.24 -1.60
CA GLN A 91 -12.67 10.89 -2.13
C GLN A 91 -11.62 10.14 -1.27
N LEU A 92 -12.05 8.99 -0.73
CA LEU A 92 -11.28 8.07 0.13
C LEU A 92 -10.55 6.95 -0.65
N LEU A 93 -10.55 6.95 -1.98
CA LEU A 93 -10.02 5.83 -2.82
C LEU A 93 -9.09 6.33 -3.93
N TRP A 94 -8.03 7.04 -3.57
CA TRP A 94 -7.13 7.73 -4.52
C TRP A 94 -6.33 6.81 -5.47
N LEU A 95 -6.06 5.55 -5.10
CA LEU A 95 -5.24 4.65 -5.93
C LEU A 95 -5.92 4.30 -7.27
N THR A 96 -7.23 4.10 -7.27
CA THR A 96 -8.02 3.84 -8.50
C THR A 96 -8.01 5.02 -9.46
N GLU A 97 -7.79 6.23 -8.93
CA GLU A 97 -7.84 7.46 -9.70
C GLU A 97 -6.49 7.81 -10.37
N ILE A 98 -5.35 7.38 -9.82
CA ILE A 98 -4.04 7.56 -10.50
C ILE A 98 -3.99 6.79 -11.82
N TYR A 99 -4.67 5.63 -11.89
CA TYR A 99 -4.79 4.85 -13.12
C TYR A 99 -5.86 5.38 -14.09
N ARG A 100 -6.66 6.37 -13.69
CA ARG A 100 -7.54 7.12 -14.60
C ARG A 100 -6.84 8.40 -15.01
N GLU A 101 -6.19 8.36 -16.18
CA GLU A 101 -5.39 9.44 -16.75
C GLU A 101 -6.10 10.82 -16.81
N HIS A 102 -7.44 10.86 -16.79
CA HIS A 102 -8.23 12.07 -17.02
C HIS A 102 -8.35 13.06 -15.84
N GLN A 103 -7.64 12.85 -14.71
CA GLN A 103 -7.81 13.71 -13.52
C GLN A 103 -6.49 14.24 -12.92
N LEU A 104 -5.35 13.94 -13.54
CA LEU A 104 -4.05 14.45 -13.11
C LEU A 104 -3.72 15.72 -13.88
N LEU A 105 -3.17 16.72 -13.20
CA LEU A 105 -2.63 17.92 -13.87
C LEU A 105 -1.36 17.54 -14.63
N TRP A 106 -0.51 16.73 -14.00
CA TRP A 106 0.68 16.15 -14.62
C TRP A 106 1.16 14.91 -13.83
N SER A 107 2.03 14.12 -14.48
CA SER A 107 2.70 12.95 -13.91
C SER A 107 4.17 12.94 -14.33
N GLN A 108 5.09 12.76 -13.40
CA GLN A 108 6.53 12.74 -13.63
C GLN A 108 7.22 11.67 -12.79
N GLU A 109 7.88 10.73 -13.45
CA GLU A 109 8.77 9.79 -12.77
C GLU A 109 10.17 10.37 -12.59
N ILE A 110 10.71 10.27 -11.37
CA ILE A 110 12.09 10.62 -11.02
C ILE A 110 12.83 9.42 -10.43
N THR A 111 14.14 9.37 -10.64
CA THR A 111 15.03 8.40 -10.01
C THR A 111 15.86 9.09 -8.92
N LEU A 112 15.91 8.50 -7.72
CA LEU A 112 16.66 9.03 -6.59
C LEU A 112 18.14 8.68 -6.70
N THR A 113 19.02 9.65 -6.46
CA THR A 113 20.47 9.44 -6.45
C THR A 113 20.91 8.89 -5.09
N GLN A 114 21.05 7.57 -4.99
CA GLN A 114 21.51 6.94 -3.77
C GLN A 114 23.04 7.09 -3.61
N PRO A 115 23.55 7.52 -2.44
CA PRO A 115 24.99 7.49 -2.18
C PRO A 115 25.46 6.03 -2.21
N HIS A 116 26.45 5.76 -3.07
CA HIS A 116 27.08 4.46 -3.27
C HIS A 116 27.52 3.84 -1.92
N ILE A 117 26.89 2.74 -1.52
CA ILE A 117 27.27 1.93 -0.34
C ILE A 117 28.72 1.38 -0.47
N PHE A 118 29.30 1.40 -1.67
CA PHE A 118 30.66 0.94 -1.93
C PHE A 118 31.77 1.86 -1.39
N THR A 119 31.49 3.13 -1.04
CA THR A 119 32.52 4.01 -0.48
C THR A 119 32.90 3.63 0.96
N GLN A 120 31.95 3.10 1.75
CA GLN A 120 32.23 2.63 3.11
C GLN A 120 33.04 1.34 3.13
N LEU A 121 32.77 0.39 2.23
CA LEU A 121 33.53 -0.87 2.13
C LEU A 121 34.98 -0.65 1.66
N ILE A 122 35.23 0.32 0.78
CA ILE A 122 36.59 0.65 0.33
C ILE A 122 37.36 1.43 1.41
N ALA A 123 36.69 2.28 2.18
CA ALA A 123 37.31 2.99 3.31
C ALA A 123 37.80 2.02 4.40
N ASP A 124 36.99 1.03 4.79
CA ASP A 124 37.37 -0.01 5.76
C ASP A 124 38.56 -0.87 5.27
N LEU A 125 38.58 -1.23 3.97
CA LEU A 125 39.70 -1.96 3.37
C LEU A 125 40.97 -1.12 3.27
N LYS A 126 40.86 0.22 3.19
CA LYS A 126 42.01 1.13 3.17
C LYS A 126 42.56 1.40 4.58
N GLU A 127 41.71 1.47 5.60
CA GLU A 127 42.14 1.54 7.01
C GLU A 127 42.82 0.24 7.45
N THR A 128 42.31 -0.92 7.03
CA THR A 128 42.92 -2.23 7.37
C THR A 128 44.31 -2.41 6.72
N ARG A 129 44.62 -1.68 5.64
CA ARG A 129 45.92 -1.78 4.94
C ARG A 129 47.00 -0.82 5.47
N THR A 130 46.66 0.11 6.35
CA THR A 130 47.60 1.15 6.80
C THR A 130 48.17 0.89 8.21
N GLN A 131 47.75 -0.18 8.90
CA GLN A 131 48.30 -0.59 10.20
C GLN A 131 49.00 -1.95 10.14
N VAL A 132 50.08 -2.05 9.35
CA VAL A 132 51.14 -3.04 9.61
C VAL A 132 52.48 -2.32 9.53
N LYS A 133 52.88 -1.74 10.67
CA LYS A 133 54.30 -1.50 10.98
C LYS A 133 54.53 -2.07 12.38
N ILE A 134 54.92 -3.34 12.39
CA ILE A 134 55.34 -4.06 13.59
C ILE A 134 56.62 -3.40 14.08
N ASN A 135 56.58 -2.79 15.26
CA ASN A 135 57.76 -2.52 16.07
C ASN A 135 57.53 -3.17 17.44
N LEU A 136 58.29 -4.23 17.71
CA LEU A 136 58.43 -4.86 19.02
C LEU A 136 59.04 -3.86 20.02
N PRO A 137 58.57 -3.89 21.27
CA PRO A 137 59.53 -4.09 22.36
C PRO A 137 59.08 -5.19 23.34
N LYS A 138 60.08 -5.91 23.85
CA LYS A 138 59.97 -6.90 24.92
C LYS A 138 59.67 -6.21 26.24
N THR A 139 58.69 -6.71 27.00
CA THR A 139 58.68 -6.60 28.46
C THR A 139 57.90 -7.78 29.06
N LYS A 140 58.55 -8.46 30.01
CA LYS A 140 58.01 -9.57 30.80
C LYS A 140 57.07 -9.00 31.85
N PHE A 141 55.91 -9.62 32.12
CA PHE A 141 55.37 -9.79 33.48
C PHE A 141 54.30 -10.87 33.50
N SER A 142 54.25 -11.55 34.64
CA SER A 142 53.65 -12.85 34.89
C SER A 142 52.17 -12.79 35.28
N ARG A 143 51.55 -14.00 35.20
CA ARG A 143 50.40 -14.54 35.94
C ARG A 143 49.02 -14.51 35.29
N SER A 144 48.58 -15.74 35.02
CA SER A 144 47.29 -16.32 35.41
C SER A 144 46.02 -15.79 34.72
N SER A 145 45.53 -16.56 33.74
CA SER A 145 44.14 -17.01 33.76
C SER A 145 44.00 -18.35 33.04
N VAL A 146 43.06 -19.13 33.55
CA VAL A 146 42.88 -20.57 33.38
C VAL A 146 42.29 -20.89 32.00
N ILE A 147 42.92 -21.85 31.31
CA ILE A 147 42.36 -22.53 30.14
C ILE A 147 41.31 -23.53 30.63
N THR A 148 40.03 -23.30 30.32
CA THR A 148 39.05 -24.37 30.20
C THR A 148 38.58 -24.47 28.76
N LYS A 149 39.20 -25.40 28.05
CA LYS A 149 38.73 -25.92 26.77
C LYS A 149 37.74 -27.03 27.09
N ASN A 150 36.49 -26.94 26.64
CA ASN A 150 35.77 -28.17 26.35
C ASN A 150 34.84 -28.05 25.16
N SER A 151 34.91 -29.09 24.34
CA SER A 151 34.20 -29.31 23.10
C SER A 151 32.84 -29.96 23.33
N SER A 152 31.84 -29.61 22.54
CA SER A 152 30.75 -30.53 22.24
C SER A 152 30.14 -30.22 20.86
N LYS A 153 30.42 -31.14 19.92
CA LYS A 153 29.76 -31.21 18.62
C LYS A 153 28.40 -31.91 18.79
N LYS A 154 27.36 -31.27 18.24
CA LYS A 154 26.13 -31.80 17.62
C LYS A 154 25.13 -32.63 18.45
N ARG A 155 23.89 -32.12 18.51
CA ARG A 155 22.65 -32.87 18.23
C ARG A 155 21.49 -31.89 17.97
N ILE A 156 21.16 -31.65 16.70
CA ILE A 156 19.83 -31.15 16.27
C ILE A 156 19.47 -31.89 14.98
N LEU A 157 18.50 -32.79 15.06
CA LEU A 157 17.88 -33.47 13.92
C LEU A 157 16.46 -33.86 14.37
N ALA A 158 15.50 -32.96 14.13
CA ALA A 158 14.05 -33.27 14.06
C ALA A 158 13.17 -32.03 13.68
N ALA A 159 13.65 -31.07 12.88
CA ALA A 159 12.85 -29.87 12.56
C ALA A 159 12.98 -29.35 11.11
N THR A 160 13.47 -30.17 10.16
CA THR A 160 13.71 -29.73 8.77
C THR A 160 12.71 -30.29 7.75
N GLY A 161 11.81 -31.19 8.15
CA GLY A 161 10.82 -31.79 7.25
C GLY A 161 9.64 -30.87 6.89
N LEU A 162 9.10 -30.12 7.86
CA LEU A 162 7.88 -29.33 7.64
C LEU A 162 8.12 -28.04 6.83
N CYS A 163 9.27 -27.37 7.00
CA CYS A 163 9.55 -26.11 6.29
C CYS A 163 9.80 -26.31 4.79
N SER A 164 10.35 -27.44 4.36
CA SER A 164 10.59 -27.69 2.93
C SER A 164 9.29 -27.87 2.15
N LEU A 165 8.26 -28.46 2.76
CA LEU A 165 6.94 -28.61 2.11
C LEU A 165 6.21 -27.28 1.97
N LEU A 166 6.32 -26.37 2.96
CA LEU A 166 5.75 -25.02 2.89
C LEU A 166 6.41 -24.15 1.80
N LEU A 167 7.72 -24.27 1.61
CA LEU A 167 8.42 -23.52 0.57
C LEU A 167 8.09 -24.02 -0.85
N LEU A 168 7.90 -25.33 -1.02
CA LEU A 168 7.47 -25.90 -2.31
C LEU A 168 6.04 -25.46 -2.70
N ALA A 169 5.12 -25.38 -1.73
CA ALA A 169 3.77 -24.89 -1.97
C ALA A 169 3.74 -23.40 -2.39
N TRP A 170 4.63 -22.57 -1.83
CA TRP A 170 4.75 -21.16 -2.21
C TRP A 170 5.25 -21.01 -3.65
N VAL A 171 6.27 -21.77 -4.06
CA VAL A 171 6.87 -21.65 -5.40
C VAL A 171 5.87 -22.05 -6.50
N VAL A 172 5.06 -23.09 -6.27
CA VAL A 172 4.00 -23.51 -7.21
C VAL A 172 2.92 -22.44 -7.32
N TYR A 173 2.54 -21.79 -6.21
CA TYR A 173 1.56 -20.70 -6.22
C TYR A 173 2.06 -19.47 -6.99
N ALA A 174 3.34 -19.11 -6.83
CA ALA A 174 3.93 -17.95 -7.50
C ALA A 174 4.02 -18.12 -9.03
N GLN A 175 4.34 -19.31 -9.53
CA GLN A 175 4.46 -19.54 -10.98
C GLN A 175 3.12 -19.61 -11.73
N LEU A 176 2.03 -20.01 -11.07
CA LEU A 176 0.72 -20.16 -11.72
C LEU A 176 -0.11 -18.86 -11.68
N GLY A 177 0.10 -17.99 -10.69
CA GLY A 177 -0.58 -16.70 -10.58
C GLY A 177 -0.20 -15.70 -11.67
N ASP A 178 1.07 -15.69 -12.08
CA ASP A 178 1.62 -14.73 -13.06
C ASP A 178 1.17 -14.99 -14.52
N LYS A 179 0.67 -16.18 -14.82
CA LYS A 179 0.21 -16.53 -16.19
C LYS A 179 -1.21 -16.08 -16.52
N LEU A 180 -2.02 -15.70 -15.53
CA LEU A 180 -3.40 -15.25 -15.78
C LEU A 180 -3.52 -13.74 -16.01
N THR A 181 -2.54 -12.95 -15.58
CA THR A 181 -2.55 -11.48 -15.72
C THR A 181 -2.29 -11.02 -17.16
N ASN A 182 -1.59 -11.82 -17.97
CA ASN A 182 -1.20 -11.46 -19.33
C ASN A 182 -2.28 -11.71 -20.41
N PHE A 183 -3.42 -12.31 -20.08
CA PHE A 183 -4.48 -12.62 -21.07
C PHE A 183 -5.61 -11.59 -21.18
N VAL A 184 -5.63 -10.57 -20.32
CA VAL A 184 -6.73 -9.57 -20.28
C VAL A 184 -6.45 -8.36 -21.19
N GLN A 185 -5.26 -8.28 -21.79
CA GLN A 185 -4.86 -7.17 -22.64
C GLN A 185 -5.02 -7.52 -24.13
N LEU A 186 -6.25 -7.66 -24.61
CA LEU A 186 -6.58 -7.55 -26.04
C LEU A 186 -8.08 -7.29 -26.24
N ASN A 187 -8.37 -6.23 -26.99
CA ASN A 187 -9.66 -5.85 -27.59
C ASN A 187 -10.56 -4.88 -26.80
N ILE A 188 -10.22 -3.60 -26.79
CA ILE A 188 -11.21 -2.54 -27.00
C ILE A 188 -10.63 -1.51 -27.96
N THR A 189 -10.93 -1.68 -29.25
CA THR A 189 -10.72 -0.69 -30.31
C THR A 189 -12.09 -0.41 -30.92
N ASN A 190 -12.44 0.87 -30.98
CA ASN A 190 -13.54 1.50 -31.73
C ASN A 190 -14.98 1.30 -31.23
N SER A 191 -15.58 2.38 -30.72
CA SER A 191 -16.58 3.14 -31.51
C SER A 191 -17.04 4.39 -30.75
N SER A 192 -16.69 5.54 -31.31
CA SER A 192 -17.30 6.84 -31.06
C SER A 192 -18.52 7.01 -31.97
N VAL A 193 -19.68 7.36 -31.42
CA VAL A 193 -20.70 8.19 -32.11
C VAL A 193 -21.34 9.15 -31.10
N THR A 194 -21.49 10.38 -31.56
CA THR A 194 -21.82 11.64 -30.88
C THR A 194 -23.33 11.94 -30.91
N ALA A 195 -23.75 12.83 -29.99
CA ALA A 195 -24.72 13.94 -30.17
C ALA A 195 -26.15 13.86 -29.54
N ASN A 196 -26.32 14.72 -28.52
CA ASN A 196 -27.33 15.77 -28.30
C ASN A 196 -28.82 15.49 -27.96
N SER A 197 -29.16 15.92 -26.74
CA SER A 197 -30.18 16.89 -26.27
C SER A 197 -31.64 16.94 -26.80
N ASP A 198 -32.52 16.92 -25.79
CA ASP A 198 -33.75 17.72 -25.52
C ASP A 198 -35.14 17.39 -26.11
N ASP A 199 -36.02 17.04 -25.14
CA ASP A 199 -37.39 17.53 -24.83
C ASP A 199 -38.58 17.29 -25.78
N SER A 200 -39.58 16.53 -25.29
CA SER A 200 -41.00 16.94 -25.15
C SER A 200 -41.93 15.81 -24.68
N LYS A 201 -43.10 16.20 -24.19
CA LYS A 201 -43.94 15.62 -23.13
C LYS A 201 -45.29 15.03 -23.62
N ALA A 202 -45.86 14.13 -22.79
CA ALA A 202 -47.27 13.65 -22.67
C ALA A 202 -47.80 12.66 -23.74
N GLU A 203 -48.66 11.66 -23.50
CA GLU A 203 -49.32 11.03 -22.32
C GLU A 203 -50.17 9.85 -22.85
N SER A 204 -50.20 8.70 -22.13
CA SER A 204 -51.31 7.69 -22.02
C SER A 204 -50.83 6.23 -21.83
N LEU A 205 -51.44 5.55 -20.85
CA LEU A 205 -51.32 4.13 -20.43
C LEU A 205 -52.76 3.53 -20.42
N PRO A 206 -53.01 2.19 -20.26
CA PRO A 206 -52.07 1.12 -19.90
C PRO A 206 -52.16 -0.21 -20.71
N ARG A 207 -50.98 -0.83 -20.84
CA ARG A 207 -50.58 -2.20 -20.45
C ARG A 207 -51.46 -3.42 -20.79
N ALA A 208 -50.93 -4.29 -21.67
CA ALA A 208 -50.42 -5.63 -21.30
C ALA A 208 -49.84 -6.36 -22.52
N ALA A 209 -48.56 -6.15 -22.82
CA ALA A 209 -47.77 -7.10 -23.62
C ALA A 209 -46.30 -6.95 -23.23
N ASN A 210 -45.81 -7.97 -22.51
CA ASN A 210 -44.44 -8.48 -22.49
C ASN A 210 -43.31 -7.47 -22.75
N TYR A 211 -42.93 -6.74 -21.71
CA TYR A 211 -41.59 -6.17 -21.60
C TYR A 211 -40.85 -6.86 -20.47
N SER A 212 -39.82 -7.60 -20.87
CA SER A 212 -38.73 -8.07 -20.02
C SER A 212 -38.16 -6.89 -19.25
N ILE A 213 -38.53 -6.77 -17.98
CA ILE A 213 -37.88 -5.88 -17.03
C ILE A 213 -36.54 -6.54 -16.69
N SER A 214 -35.49 -6.21 -17.43
CA SER A 214 -34.13 -6.32 -16.91
C SER A 214 -33.93 -5.18 -15.92
N ALA A 215 -34.38 -5.38 -14.69
CA ALA A 215 -34.07 -4.53 -13.53
C ALA A 215 -32.58 -4.70 -13.16
N PRO A 216 -31.97 -3.71 -12.49
CA PRO A 216 -30.53 -3.46 -12.55
C PRO A 216 -29.76 -4.46 -11.69
N THR A 217 -28.87 -5.23 -12.30
CA THR A 217 -27.94 -6.16 -11.64
C THR A 217 -26.82 -5.46 -10.82
N GLU A 218 -26.97 -4.19 -10.43
CA GLU A 218 -25.98 -3.40 -9.65
C GLU A 218 -26.23 -3.36 -8.13
N GLU A 219 -27.35 -3.90 -7.61
CA GLU A 219 -27.67 -3.82 -6.17
C GLU A 219 -26.68 -4.54 -5.23
N PRO A 220 -26.27 -5.82 -5.47
CA PRO A 220 -25.51 -6.56 -4.46
C PRO A 220 -24.14 -5.93 -4.17
N PHE A 221 -23.48 -5.40 -5.19
CA PHE A 221 -22.20 -4.74 -5.04
C PHE A 221 -22.33 -3.44 -4.26
N SER A 222 -23.27 -2.57 -4.65
CA SER A 222 -23.45 -1.26 -4.04
C SER A 222 -23.93 -1.35 -2.58
N ASP A 223 -24.84 -2.28 -2.30
CA ASP A 223 -25.31 -2.56 -0.94
C ASP A 223 -24.20 -3.11 -0.04
N ALA A 224 -23.39 -4.03 -0.55
CA ALA A 224 -22.26 -4.54 0.19
C ALA A 224 -21.27 -3.44 0.57
N VAL A 225 -20.95 -2.52 -0.36
CA VAL A 225 -20.04 -1.38 -0.08
C VAL A 225 -20.65 -0.44 0.95
N ARG A 226 -21.96 -0.17 0.88
CA ARG A 226 -22.65 0.67 1.86
C ARG A 226 -22.57 0.08 3.27
N ILE A 227 -22.86 -1.21 3.42
CA ILE A 227 -22.79 -1.92 4.71
C ILE A 227 -21.35 -1.94 5.22
N ALA A 228 -20.37 -2.25 4.36
CA ALA A 228 -18.95 -2.23 4.70
C ALA A 228 -18.47 -0.86 5.21
N ASN A 229 -18.92 0.23 4.59
CA ASN A 229 -18.57 1.58 5.04
C ASN A 229 -19.22 1.91 6.39
N GLN A 230 -20.47 1.50 6.61
CA GLN A 230 -21.16 1.65 7.90
C GLN A 230 -20.45 0.86 9.00
N ALA A 231 -20.11 -0.39 8.73
CA ALA A 231 -19.33 -1.24 9.63
C ALA A 231 -17.98 -0.59 9.95
N SER A 232 -17.23 -0.14 8.93
CA SER A 232 -15.95 0.54 9.13
C SER A 232 -16.07 1.80 10.00
N ALA A 233 -17.15 2.56 9.88
CA ALA A 233 -17.40 3.72 10.73
C ALA A 233 -17.73 3.31 12.18
N ALA A 234 -18.62 2.33 12.36
CA ALA A 234 -19.04 1.83 13.67
C ALA A 234 -17.87 1.20 14.45
N GLY A 235 -17.00 0.45 13.77
CA GLY A 235 -15.83 -0.19 14.38
C GLY A 235 -14.80 0.78 14.97
N LYS A 236 -14.85 2.08 14.62
CA LYS A 236 -13.96 3.09 15.23
C LYS A 236 -14.38 3.48 16.65
N ILE A 237 -15.64 3.26 17.00
CA ILE A 237 -16.23 3.68 18.28
C ILE A 237 -16.79 2.50 19.07
N ALA A 238 -16.77 1.29 18.51
CA ALA A 238 -17.21 0.08 19.17
C ALA A 238 -16.32 -0.22 20.39
N THR A 239 -16.96 -0.40 21.54
CA THR A 239 -16.28 -0.69 22.81
C THR A 239 -16.89 -1.90 23.52
N LYS A 240 -18.16 -2.19 23.26
CA LYS A 240 -18.89 -3.29 23.91
C LYS A 240 -18.83 -4.57 23.08
N PRO A 241 -18.82 -5.75 23.71
CA PRO A 241 -18.91 -7.03 23.01
C PRO A 241 -20.07 -7.13 22.02
N THR A 242 -21.24 -6.60 22.39
CA THR A 242 -22.43 -6.62 21.54
C THR A 242 -22.28 -5.77 20.29
N GLU A 243 -21.59 -4.63 20.39
CA GLU A 243 -21.29 -3.75 19.25
C GLU A 243 -20.30 -4.43 18.29
N TRP A 244 -19.31 -5.14 18.84
CA TRP A 244 -18.37 -5.94 18.05
C TRP A 244 -19.03 -7.13 17.34
N LEU A 245 -19.99 -7.81 18.00
CA LEU A 245 -20.76 -8.88 17.36
C LEU A 245 -21.67 -8.35 16.25
N GLU A 246 -22.31 -7.19 16.46
CA GLU A 246 -23.10 -6.55 15.42
C GLU A 246 -22.22 -6.13 14.23
N LEU A 247 -21.03 -5.61 14.51
CA LEU A 247 -20.05 -5.27 13.49
C LEU A 247 -19.62 -6.50 12.68
N ALA A 248 -19.35 -7.63 13.35
CA ALA A 248 -19.05 -8.89 12.68
C ALA A 248 -20.18 -9.33 11.75
N ALA A 249 -21.44 -9.24 12.21
CA ALA A 249 -22.59 -9.59 11.38
C ALA A 249 -22.74 -8.67 10.15
N GLN A 250 -22.45 -7.37 10.29
CA GLN A 250 -22.45 -6.43 9.17
C GLN A 250 -21.35 -6.75 8.15
N TRP A 251 -20.13 -7.05 8.60
CA TRP A 251 -19.04 -7.48 7.72
C TRP A 251 -19.35 -8.78 7.00
N GLN A 252 -19.95 -9.75 7.70
CA GLN A 252 -20.38 -11.00 7.09
C GLN A 252 -21.43 -10.77 6.01
N ARG A 253 -22.48 -9.98 6.31
CA ARG A 253 -23.51 -9.64 5.33
C ARG A 253 -22.93 -8.93 4.10
N ALA A 254 -21.99 -8.01 4.29
CA ALA A 254 -21.30 -7.36 3.18
C ALA A 254 -20.48 -8.36 2.33
N SER A 255 -19.83 -9.33 2.98
CA SER A 255 -19.13 -10.42 2.29
C SER A 255 -20.08 -11.26 1.43
N ASP A 256 -21.20 -11.67 2.02
CA ASP A 256 -22.20 -12.51 1.35
C ASP A 256 -22.78 -11.79 0.12
N LEU A 257 -23.11 -10.50 0.26
CA LEU A 257 -23.60 -9.67 -0.85
C LEU A 257 -22.56 -9.50 -1.96
N MET A 258 -21.26 -9.33 -1.62
CA MET A 258 -20.20 -9.35 -2.62
C MET A 258 -20.10 -10.72 -3.33
N GLY A 259 -20.37 -11.81 -2.62
CA GLY A 259 -20.40 -13.16 -3.19
C GLY A 259 -21.57 -13.39 -4.15
N MET A 260 -22.64 -12.60 -4.06
CA MET A 260 -23.82 -12.66 -4.93
C MET A 260 -23.65 -11.86 -6.23
N VAL A 261 -22.58 -11.07 -6.37
CA VAL A 261 -22.32 -10.29 -7.59
C VAL A 261 -22.10 -11.26 -8.77
N PRO A 262 -22.83 -11.10 -9.90
CA PRO A 262 -22.76 -12.08 -10.98
C PRO A 262 -21.46 -11.96 -11.78
N PRO A 263 -20.97 -13.04 -12.40
CA PRO A 263 -19.71 -13.05 -13.18
C PRO A 263 -19.63 -12.05 -14.33
N ASN A 264 -20.78 -11.63 -14.87
CA ASN A 264 -20.89 -10.66 -15.96
C ASN A 264 -20.88 -9.19 -15.46
N HIS A 265 -20.86 -8.94 -14.15
CA HIS A 265 -20.80 -7.60 -13.59
C HIS A 265 -19.41 -6.98 -13.82
N ASN A 266 -19.36 -5.70 -14.19
CA ASN A 266 -18.10 -4.97 -14.48
C ASN A 266 -17.07 -5.05 -13.34
N ARG A 267 -17.55 -5.16 -12.09
CA ARG A 267 -16.76 -5.23 -10.85
C ARG A 267 -16.74 -6.62 -10.20
N TYR A 268 -17.07 -7.68 -10.93
CA TYR A 268 -17.12 -9.04 -10.36
C TYR A 268 -15.80 -9.47 -9.71
N GLN A 269 -14.65 -9.16 -10.32
CA GLN A 269 -13.34 -9.49 -9.75
C GLN A 269 -13.07 -8.74 -8.45
N GLU A 270 -13.46 -7.46 -8.39
CA GLU A 270 -13.38 -6.66 -7.16
C GLU A 270 -14.30 -7.23 -6.07
N ALA A 271 -15.51 -7.65 -6.44
CA ALA A 271 -16.45 -8.29 -5.52
C ALA A 271 -15.85 -9.55 -4.91
N LYS A 272 -15.27 -10.44 -5.72
CA LYS A 272 -14.62 -11.68 -5.26
C LYS A 272 -13.50 -11.43 -4.25
N ILE A 273 -12.65 -10.43 -4.50
CA ILE A 273 -11.59 -10.03 -3.57
C ILE A 273 -12.20 -9.49 -2.27
N ARG A 274 -13.22 -8.65 -2.38
CA ARG A 274 -13.89 -8.03 -1.22
C ARG A 274 -14.68 -9.01 -0.37
N THR A 275 -15.26 -10.06 -0.95
CA THR A 275 -15.85 -11.18 -0.18
C THR A 275 -14.83 -11.74 0.81
N GLN A 276 -13.65 -12.12 0.34
CA GLN A 276 -12.61 -12.67 1.22
C GLN A 276 -12.14 -11.67 2.28
N LEU A 277 -12.02 -10.40 1.90
CA LEU A 277 -11.59 -9.35 2.81
C LEU A 277 -12.62 -9.08 3.92
N TYR A 278 -13.89 -8.94 3.55
CA TYR A 278 -14.99 -8.67 4.49
C TYR A 278 -15.23 -9.86 5.42
N GLN A 279 -15.05 -11.09 4.94
CA GLN A 279 -15.07 -12.27 5.80
C GLN A 279 -13.98 -12.20 6.90
N LYS A 280 -12.75 -11.81 6.55
CA LYS A 280 -11.68 -11.61 7.55
C LYS A 280 -12.01 -10.51 8.55
N TYR A 281 -12.66 -9.43 8.12
CA TYR A 281 -13.09 -8.37 9.04
C TYR A 281 -14.18 -8.84 10.00
N SER A 282 -15.08 -9.71 9.54
CA SER A 282 -16.06 -10.38 10.40
C SER A 282 -15.36 -11.20 11.49
N GLU A 283 -14.39 -12.03 11.11
CA GLU A 283 -13.61 -12.87 12.04
C GLU A 283 -12.88 -12.02 13.09
N VAL A 284 -12.22 -10.93 12.67
CA VAL A 284 -11.52 -10.01 13.59
C VAL A 284 -12.51 -9.38 14.57
N ALA A 285 -13.67 -8.91 14.09
CA ALA A 285 -14.69 -8.33 14.96
C ALA A 285 -15.26 -9.35 15.96
N GLN A 286 -15.41 -10.62 15.58
CA GLN A 286 -15.80 -11.69 16.51
C GLN A 286 -14.76 -11.91 17.61
N GLU A 287 -13.48 -11.89 17.24
CA GLU A 287 -12.39 -12.06 18.21
C GLU A 287 -12.30 -10.87 19.17
N GLU A 288 -12.52 -9.64 18.69
CA GLU A 288 -12.62 -8.46 19.56
C GLU A 288 -13.81 -8.55 20.51
N ALA A 289 -14.97 -9.02 20.04
CA ALA A 289 -16.12 -9.25 20.92
C ALA A 289 -15.80 -10.24 22.05
N ARG A 290 -15.04 -11.30 21.74
CA ARG A 290 -14.61 -12.32 22.71
C ARG A 290 -13.66 -11.73 23.75
N LYS A 291 -12.71 -10.89 23.33
CA LYS A 291 -11.78 -10.20 24.24
C LYS A 291 -12.48 -9.21 25.14
N SER A 292 -13.42 -8.44 24.61
CA SER A 292 -14.17 -7.44 25.39
C SER A 292 -15.19 -8.03 26.36
N SER A 293 -15.44 -9.35 26.30
CA SER A 293 -16.36 -10.07 27.20
C SER A 293 -15.68 -10.58 28.47
N ILE A 294 -14.36 -10.39 28.61
CA ILE A 294 -13.52 -10.80 29.74
C ILE A 294 -13.21 -9.57 30.59
#